data_AF-A0A9J6Q1M3-F1
#
_entry.id   AF-A0A9J6Q1M3-F1
#
_cell.length_a   1.000
_cell.length_b   1.000
_cell.length_c   1.000
_cell.angle_alpha   90.00
_cell.angle_beta   90.00
_cell.angle_gamma   90.00
#
_symmetry.space_group_name_H-M   'P 1'
#
loop_
_entity.id
_entity.type
_entity.pdbx_description
1 polymer ?
#
loop_
_entity_poly.entity_id
_entity_poly.type
_entity_poly.pdbx_seq_one_letter_code
_entity_poly.pdbx_strand_id
1 'polypeptide(L)'
;MTKFIIHHINQFSIVHAATFFSNGVEYEITFQKLSSDNLIDSTLIFPDNFIFSNKGCWEVTFDIAENARKGTHYHPPVLGRVNAIQVFRIVENIIIDHYKQFQGGMYMYLPVNDEVAAIYRRLASKRLGKGITLEIGLEPYRRGNVLRTPQSYTGTSCRNAGSNRQTWSKDASYPRGAYLRENGSGNPRTSAGM
;
A
#
# COMPACT_ATOMS: atom_id res chain seq x y z
N MET A 1 -20.69 6.81 -5.75
CA MET A 1 -19.58 7.65 -5.28
C MET A 1 -19.33 7.28 -3.83
N THR A 2 -18.14 6.73 -3.53
CA THR A 2 -17.76 6.29 -2.18
C THR A 2 -17.68 7.46 -1.21
N LYS A 3 -18.21 7.27 0.00
CA LYS A 3 -18.06 8.21 1.12
C LYS A 3 -16.79 7.87 1.90
N PHE A 4 -15.90 8.84 2.04
CA PHE A 4 -14.68 8.70 2.82
C PHE A 4 -14.83 9.40 4.17
N ILE A 5 -14.36 8.74 5.23
CA ILE A 5 -14.12 9.35 6.54
C ILE A 5 -12.68 9.85 6.52
N ILE A 6 -12.47 11.10 6.93
CA ILE A 6 -11.16 11.75 6.89
C ILE A 6 -10.68 11.93 8.33
N HIS A 7 -9.51 11.37 8.63
CA HIS A 7 -8.83 11.52 9.91
C HIS A 7 -7.54 12.32 9.73
N HIS A 8 -7.44 13.43 10.43
CA HIS A 8 -6.22 14.22 10.52
C HIS A 8 -5.51 13.85 11.81
N ILE A 9 -4.42 13.06 11.71
CA ILE A 9 -3.62 12.67 12.87
C ILE A 9 -2.67 13.83 13.21
N ASN A 10 -2.01 14.38 12.18
CA ASN A 10 -1.21 15.59 12.27
C ASN A 10 -1.16 16.29 10.90
N GLN A 11 -0.34 17.33 10.75
CA GLN A 11 -0.25 18.10 9.50
C GLN A 11 0.32 17.31 8.30
N PHE A 12 1.06 16.23 8.55
CA PHE A 12 1.67 15.37 7.54
C PHE A 12 0.91 14.05 7.35
N SER A 13 0.22 13.58 8.41
CA SER A 13 -0.44 12.29 8.48
C SER A 13 -1.96 12.44 8.41
N ILE A 14 -2.51 12.07 7.26
CA ILE A 14 -3.94 12.11 6.95
C ILE A 14 -4.35 10.71 6.48
N VAL A 15 -5.43 10.18 7.05
CA VAL A 15 -6.02 8.90 6.63
C VAL A 15 -7.39 9.16 6.04
N HIS A 16 -7.64 8.65 4.84
CA HIS A 16 -9.00 8.50 4.34
C HIS A 16 -9.41 7.04 4.47
N ALA A 17 -10.57 6.78 5.07
CA ALA A 17 -11.08 5.44 5.26
C ALA A 17 -12.45 5.29 4.59
N ALA A 18 -12.73 4.10 4.06
CA ALA A 18 -14.05 3.72 3.60
C ALA A 18 -14.32 2.26 3.99
N THR A 19 -15.58 1.94 4.23
CA THR A 19 -16.02 0.56 4.50
C THR A 19 -16.98 0.08 3.42
N PHE A 20 -16.99 -1.23 3.20
CA PHE A 20 -17.93 -1.89 2.30
C PHE A 20 -18.22 -3.31 2.76
N PHE A 21 -19.29 -3.90 2.22
CA PHE A 21 -19.69 -5.26 2.55
C PHE A 21 -19.61 -6.17 1.33
N SER A 22 -19.17 -7.40 1.52
CA SER A 22 -19.28 -8.47 0.54
C SER A 22 -19.80 -9.73 1.25
N ASN A 23 -21.00 -10.18 0.89
CA ASN A 23 -21.67 -11.35 1.48
C ASN A 23 -21.67 -11.34 3.02
N GLY A 24 -22.03 -10.20 3.62
CA GLY A 24 -22.09 -10.03 5.07
C GLY A 24 -20.75 -9.89 5.78
N VAL A 25 -19.63 -9.91 5.05
CA VAL A 25 -18.30 -9.59 5.61
C VAL A 25 -18.00 -8.12 5.37
N GLU A 26 -17.69 -7.40 6.45
CA GLU A 26 -17.27 -6.00 6.42
C GLU A 26 -15.78 -5.88 6.09
N TYR A 27 -15.47 -5.04 5.12
CA TYR A 27 -14.12 -4.68 4.72
C TYR A 27 -13.88 -3.21 5.01
N GLU A 28 -12.65 -2.90 5.37
CA GLU A 28 -12.14 -1.55 5.49
C GLU A 28 -11.01 -1.35 4.48
N ILE A 29 -11.01 -0.19 3.83
CA ILE A 29 -9.91 0.28 2.99
C ILE A 29 -9.46 1.64 3.51
N THR A 30 -8.15 1.79 3.71
CA THR A 30 -7.51 3.02 4.17
C THR A 30 -6.55 3.55 3.11
N PHE A 31 -6.46 4.86 3.05
CA PHE A 31 -5.53 5.63 2.23
C PHE A 31 -4.73 6.50 3.19
N GLN A 32 -3.53 6.07 3.55
CA GLN A 32 -2.60 6.82 4.40
C GLN A 32 -1.79 7.76 3.51
N LYS A 33 -1.87 9.06 3.77
CA LYS A 33 -1.04 10.04 3.08
C LYS A 33 0.42 9.88 3.50
N LEU A 34 1.30 9.88 2.51
CA LEU A 34 2.74 9.79 2.67
C LEU A 34 3.44 10.98 2.01
N SER A 35 4.49 11.44 2.66
CA SER A 35 5.45 12.46 2.23
C SER A 35 6.83 12.11 2.78
N SER A 36 7.84 12.86 2.34
CA SER A 36 9.19 12.81 2.92
C SER A 36 9.22 13.05 4.44
N ASP A 37 8.19 13.71 4.98
CA ASP A 37 8.14 14.16 6.38
C ASP A 37 7.47 13.14 7.31
N ASN A 38 6.83 12.09 6.78
CA ASN A 38 6.14 11.07 7.56
C ASN A 38 6.41 9.64 7.07
N LEU A 39 7.62 9.36 6.61
CA LEU A 39 8.02 8.02 6.16
C LEU A 39 7.88 6.93 7.25
N ILE A 40 7.88 7.31 8.53
CA ILE A 40 7.63 6.39 9.65
C ILE A 40 6.21 5.80 9.63
N ASP A 41 5.27 6.47 8.98
CA ASP A 41 3.88 6.00 8.82
C ASP A 41 3.74 4.97 7.69
N SER A 42 4.79 4.76 6.89
CA SER A 42 4.79 3.87 5.72
C SER A 42 5.20 2.45 6.07
N THR A 43 4.53 1.46 5.48
CA THR A 43 5.00 0.06 5.53
C THR A 43 6.09 -0.24 4.49
N LEU A 44 6.25 0.64 3.49
CA LEU A 44 7.27 0.56 2.44
C LEU A 44 8.54 1.29 2.84
N ILE A 45 9.69 0.75 2.40
CA ILE A 45 10.99 1.41 2.48
C ILE A 45 11.28 2.04 1.12
N PHE A 46 11.54 3.35 1.12
CA PHE A 46 11.80 4.10 -0.10
C PHE A 46 13.30 4.22 -0.37
N PRO A 47 13.74 4.14 -1.63
CA PRO A 47 15.11 4.50 -1.99
C PRO A 47 15.34 6.00 -1.80
N ASP A 48 16.58 6.40 -1.56
CA ASP A 48 16.97 7.79 -1.26
C ASP A 48 16.55 8.80 -2.34
N ASN A 49 16.37 8.35 -3.58
CA ASN A 49 15.96 9.16 -4.73
C ASN A 49 14.48 9.00 -5.11
N PHE A 50 13.64 8.44 -4.22
CA PHE A 50 12.21 8.31 -4.48
C PHE A 50 11.55 9.69 -4.52
N ILE A 51 10.95 10.04 -5.66
CA ILE A 51 10.29 11.33 -5.84
C ILE A 51 8.80 11.17 -5.54
N PHE A 52 8.35 11.73 -4.42
CA PHE A 52 6.94 11.84 -4.08
C PHE A 52 6.21 12.84 -4.97
N SER A 53 4.95 12.53 -5.30
CA SER A 53 4.11 13.43 -6.09
C SER A 53 3.64 14.61 -5.23
N ASN A 54 3.76 15.82 -5.75
CA ASN A 54 3.19 17.04 -5.14
C ASN A 54 1.65 17.02 -5.06
N LYS A 55 0.99 16.16 -5.85
CA LYS A 55 -0.46 15.86 -5.78
C LYS A 55 -0.80 14.78 -4.74
N GLY A 56 0.14 14.49 -3.83
CA GLY A 56 -0.03 13.51 -2.77
C GLY A 56 0.33 12.08 -3.19
N CYS A 57 0.86 11.35 -2.22
CA CYS A 57 1.16 9.93 -2.30
C CYS A 57 0.36 9.21 -1.22
N TRP A 58 -0.25 8.08 -1.58
CA TRP A 58 -1.19 7.39 -0.70
C TRP A 58 -0.83 5.92 -0.62
N GLU A 59 -0.51 5.42 0.57
CA GLU A 59 -0.46 3.99 0.81
C GLU A 59 -1.87 3.44 1.01
N VAL A 60 -2.20 2.38 0.28
CA VAL A 60 -3.51 1.77 0.27
C VAL A 60 -3.44 0.42 0.96
N THR A 61 -4.20 0.29 2.05
CA THR A 61 -4.36 -0.96 2.79
C THR A 61 -5.82 -1.36 2.73
N PHE A 62 -6.11 -2.65 2.55
CA PHE A 62 -7.46 -3.17 2.69
C PHE A 62 -7.43 -4.49 3.47
N ASP A 63 -8.39 -4.66 4.37
CA ASP A 63 -8.55 -5.86 5.18
C ASP A 63 -10.03 -6.05 5.54
N ILE A 64 -10.36 -7.20 6.12
CA ILE A 64 -11.60 -7.39 6.86
C ILE A 64 -11.56 -6.45 8.07
N ALA A 65 -12.63 -5.68 8.28
CA ALA A 65 -12.68 -4.67 9.34
C ALA A 65 -12.50 -5.27 10.75
N GLU A 66 -12.88 -6.53 10.94
CA GLU A 66 -12.65 -7.26 12.19
C GLU A 66 -11.15 -7.49 12.46
N ASN A 67 -10.35 -7.81 11.44
CA ASN A 67 -8.90 -7.99 11.59
C ASN A 67 -8.24 -6.67 12.00
N ALA A 68 -8.62 -5.58 11.32
CA ALA A 68 -8.14 -4.24 11.63
C ALA A 68 -8.48 -3.83 13.07
N ARG A 69 -9.73 -4.05 13.51
CA ARG A 69 -10.18 -3.76 14.88
C ARG A 69 -9.46 -4.57 15.96
N LYS A 70 -9.09 -5.82 15.67
CA LYS A 70 -8.38 -6.70 16.61
C LYS A 70 -6.85 -6.54 16.56
N GLY A 71 -6.32 -5.76 15.62
CA GLY A 71 -4.88 -5.64 15.40
C GLY A 71 -4.22 -6.97 15.01
N THR A 72 -4.97 -7.88 14.40
CA THR A 72 -4.46 -9.20 13.99
C THR A 72 -3.90 -9.13 12.57
N HIS A 73 -3.00 -10.05 12.25
CA HIS A 73 -2.56 -10.23 10.86
C HIS A 73 -3.75 -10.53 9.94
N TYR A 74 -3.57 -10.28 8.63
CA TYR A 74 -4.57 -10.59 7.62
C TYR A 74 -4.98 -12.07 7.71
N HIS A 75 -6.25 -12.31 8.01
CA HIS A 75 -6.88 -13.61 7.91
C HIS A 75 -7.93 -13.57 6.80
N PRO A 76 -7.85 -14.45 5.79
CA PRO A 76 -8.84 -14.48 4.73
C PRO A 76 -10.21 -14.86 5.29
N PRO A 77 -11.30 -14.42 4.66
CA PRO A 77 -12.64 -14.85 5.06
C PRO A 77 -12.77 -16.36 4.86
N VAL A 78 -13.69 -16.99 5.61
CA VAL A 78 -14.01 -18.42 5.45
C VAL A 78 -14.27 -18.74 3.98
N LEU A 79 -13.59 -19.76 3.45
CA LEU A 79 -13.70 -20.21 2.06
C LEU A 79 -15.18 -20.37 1.66
N GLY A 80 -15.53 -19.85 0.48
CA GLY A 80 -16.89 -19.88 -0.04
C GLY A 80 -17.83 -18.80 0.48
N ARG A 81 -17.48 -18.06 1.55
CA ARG A 81 -18.31 -16.91 1.98
C ARG A 81 -18.18 -15.71 1.06
N VAL A 82 -17.02 -15.52 0.43
CA VAL A 82 -16.70 -14.27 -0.27
C VAL A 82 -16.27 -14.54 -1.70
N ASN A 83 -16.81 -13.76 -2.63
CA ASN A 83 -16.32 -13.71 -4.00
C ASN A 83 -15.15 -12.72 -4.07
N ALA A 84 -13.92 -13.24 -4.11
CA ALA A 84 -12.71 -12.42 -4.18
C ALA A 84 -12.74 -11.44 -5.37
N ILE A 85 -13.23 -11.86 -6.54
CA ILE A 85 -13.34 -11.00 -7.73
C ILE A 85 -14.24 -9.80 -7.45
N GLN A 86 -15.35 -10.01 -6.73
CA GLN A 86 -16.27 -8.92 -6.36
C GLN A 86 -15.63 -7.95 -5.37
N VAL A 87 -14.96 -8.44 -4.33
CA VAL A 87 -14.22 -7.60 -3.37
C VAL A 87 -13.21 -6.73 -4.10
N PHE A 88 -12.42 -7.30 -4.99
CA PHE A 88 -11.42 -6.54 -5.74
C PHE A 88 -12.02 -5.51 -6.70
N ARG A 89 -13.17 -5.79 -7.33
CA ARG A 89 -13.88 -4.79 -8.14
C ARG A 89 -14.37 -3.62 -7.29
N ILE A 90 -14.81 -3.88 -6.06
CA ILE A 90 -15.24 -2.82 -5.13
C ILE A 90 -14.01 -1.99 -4.71
N VAL A 91 -12.91 -2.64 -4.30
CA VAL A 91 -11.64 -1.97 -3.96
C VAL A 91 -11.15 -1.10 -5.11
N GLU A 92 -11.16 -1.61 -6.36
CA GLU A 92 -10.80 -0.83 -7.54
C GLU A 92 -11.66 0.42 -7.69
N ASN A 93 -12.99 0.27 -7.57
CA ASN A 93 -13.91 1.40 -7.66
C ASN A 93 -13.69 2.42 -6.55
N ILE A 94 -13.35 1.99 -5.33
CA ILE A 94 -13.05 2.89 -4.22
C ILE A 94 -11.77 3.68 -4.49
N ILE A 95 -10.71 3.05 -5.00
CA ILE A 95 -9.47 3.75 -5.39
C ILE A 95 -9.76 4.79 -6.48
N ILE A 96 -10.59 4.45 -7.47
CA ILE A 96 -11.00 5.36 -8.54
C ILE A 96 -11.81 6.53 -7.99
N ASP A 97 -12.75 6.28 -7.09
CA ASP A 97 -13.55 7.32 -6.47
C ASP A 97 -12.68 8.23 -5.60
N HIS A 98 -11.69 7.68 -4.89
CA HIS A 98 -10.68 8.47 -4.17
C HIS A 98 -9.91 9.37 -5.14
N TYR A 99 -9.46 8.84 -6.28
CA TYR A 99 -8.75 9.62 -7.29
C TYR A 99 -9.60 10.74 -7.86
N LYS A 100 -10.86 10.47 -8.19
CA LYS A 100 -11.79 11.49 -8.70
C LYS A 100 -12.06 12.60 -7.69
N GLN A 101 -12.12 12.27 -6.40
CA GLN A 101 -12.42 13.22 -5.33
C GLN A 101 -11.20 14.05 -4.91
N PHE A 102 -10.05 13.39 -4.71
CA PHE A 102 -8.88 14.01 -4.08
C PHE A 102 -7.70 14.22 -5.04
N GLN A 103 -7.81 13.75 -6.28
CA GLN A 103 -6.80 13.91 -7.33
C GLN A 103 -5.39 13.43 -6.94
N GLY A 104 -5.32 12.33 -6.18
CA GLY A 104 -4.08 11.72 -5.71
C GLY A 104 -3.10 11.42 -6.86
N GLY A 105 -1.84 11.83 -6.68
CA GLY A 105 -0.80 11.61 -7.69
C GLY A 105 -0.24 10.20 -7.70
N MET A 106 -0.14 9.55 -6.54
CA MET A 106 0.41 8.20 -6.40
C MET A 106 -0.41 7.35 -5.44
N TYR A 107 -0.49 6.07 -5.74
CA TYR A 107 -1.08 5.05 -4.88
C TYR A 107 -0.11 3.88 -4.71
N MET A 108 0.13 3.46 -3.48
CA MET A 108 1.13 2.46 -3.14
C MET A 108 0.49 1.27 -2.46
N TYR A 109 1.01 0.09 -2.74
CA TYR A 109 0.46 -1.16 -2.25
C TYR A 109 1.58 -2.07 -1.80
N LEU A 110 1.53 -2.55 -0.56
CA LEU A 110 2.36 -3.65 -0.07
C LEU A 110 1.51 -4.92 0.08
N PRO A 111 1.45 -5.78 -0.94
CA PRO A 111 0.70 -7.02 -0.86
C PRO A 111 1.31 -7.99 0.14
N VAL A 112 0.46 -8.59 0.98
CA VAL A 112 0.87 -9.60 1.97
C VAL A 112 1.40 -10.88 1.32
N ASN A 113 0.88 -11.24 0.13
CA ASN A 113 1.27 -12.43 -0.62
C ASN A 113 1.23 -12.21 -2.15
N ASP A 114 1.77 -13.17 -2.91
CA ASP A 114 1.88 -13.08 -4.37
C ASP A 114 0.54 -13.09 -5.10
N GLU A 115 -0.50 -13.69 -4.50
CA GLU A 115 -1.84 -13.72 -5.06
C GLU A 115 -2.44 -12.30 -5.06
N VAL A 116 -2.38 -11.60 -3.93
CA VAL A 116 -2.79 -10.21 -3.79
C VAL A 116 -1.93 -9.30 -4.69
N ALA A 117 -0.62 -9.58 -4.79
CA ALA A 117 0.28 -8.86 -5.70
C ALA A 117 -0.11 -9.03 -7.18
N ALA A 118 -0.44 -10.25 -7.61
CA ALA A 118 -0.92 -10.52 -8.96
C ALA A 118 -2.21 -9.76 -9.28
N ILE A 119 -3.07 -9.59 -8.28
CA ILE A 119 -4.33 -8.87 -8.43
C ILE A 119 -4.11 -7.38 -8.56
N TYR A 120 -3.26 -6.75 -7.75
CA TYR A 120 -2.89 -5.34 -7.93
C TYR A 120 -2.25 -5.07 -9.28
N ARG A 121 -1.36 -5.96 -9.75
CA ARG A 121 -0.79 -5.90 -11.11
C ARG A 121 -1.86 -5.98 -12.19
N ARG A 122 -2.90 -6.81 -11.99
CA ARG A 122 -4.06 -6.89 -12.90
C ARG A 122 -4.90 -5.60 -12.90
N LEU A 123 -5.11 -5.00 -11.74
CA LEU A 123 -5.84 -3.72 -11.62
C LEU A 123 -5.09 -2.60 -12.36
N ALA A 124 -3.79 -2.50 -12.15
CA ALA A 124 -2.95 -1.53 -12.81
C ALA A 124 -2.89 -1.76 -14.34
N SER A 125 -2.68 -3.00 -14.80
CA SER A 125 -2.59 -3.33 -16.23
C SER A 125 -3.86 -3.02 -17.02
N LYS A 126 -5.05 -3.21 -16.45
CA LYS A 126 -6.33 -2.81 -17.08
C LYS A 126 -6.45 -1.29 -17.28
N ARG A 127 -5.67 -0.48 -16.56
CA ARG A 127 -5.74 0.98 -16.54
C ARG A 127 -4.56 1.66 -17.25
N LEU A 128 -3.59 0.89 -17.77
CA LEU A 128 -2.38 1.38 -18.47
C LEU A 128 -2.65 2.20 -19.76
N GLY A 129 -3.90 2.48 -20.13
CA GLY A 129 -4.26 3.31 -21.29
C GLY A 129 -4.57 4.79 -20.99
N LYS A 130 -4.57 5.23 -19.72
CA LYS A 130 -4.99 6.60 -19.33
C LYS A 130 -3.88 7.49 -18.77
N GLY A 131 -2.62 7.24 -19.15
CA GLY A 131 -1.47 7.96 -18.57
C GLY A 131 -1.16 7.56 -17.11
N ILE A 132 -1.66 6.39 -16.69
CA ILE A 132 -1.34 5.77 -15.41
C ILE A 132 -0.15 4.83 -15.64
N THR A 133 0.87 4.90 -14.80
CA THR A 133 2.04 4.01 -14.85
C THR A 133 2.13 3.15 -13.60
N LEU A 134 2.67 1.94 -13.73
CA LEU A 134 2.90 1.02 -12.63
C LEU A 134 4.40 0.79 -12.47
N GLU A 135 4.92 1.13 -11.30
CA GLU A 135 6.26 0.80 -10.84
C GLU A 135 6.17 -0.38 -9.89
N ILE A 136 6.89 -1.46 -10.20
CA ILE A 136 6.93 -2.69 -9.40
C ILE A 136 8.33 -2.80 -8.81
N GLY A 137 8.42 -3.33 -7.60
CA GLY A 137 9.70 -3.75 -7.04
C GLY A 137 10.25 -2.82 -5.96
N LEU A 138 9.38 -2.05 -5.31
CA LEU A 138 9.78 -1.32 -4.11
C LEU A 138 9.98 -2.27 -2.93
N GLU A 139 10.96 -1.93 -2.10
CA GLU A 139 11.34 -2.69 -0.91
C GLU A 139 10.27 -2.55 0.20
N PRO A 140 10.14 -3.55 1.10
CA PRO A 140 10.97 -4.74 1.25
C PRO A 140 10.56 -5.92 0.34
N TYR A 141 11.55 -6.69 -0.12
CA TYR A 141 11.41 -7.90 -0.95
C TYR A 141 10.81 -7.67 -2.34
N ARG A 142 10.92 -6.45 -2.87
CA ARG A 142 10.36 -6.07 -4.18
C ARG A 142 8.85 -6.30 -4.31
N ARG A 143 8.12 -6.35 -3.20
CA ARG A 143 6.67 -6.58 -3.19
C ARG A 143 5.89 -5.28 -3.32
N GLY A 144 6.49 -4.15 -2.97
CA GLY A 144 5.85 -2.84 -3.10
C GLY A 144 5.57 -2.48 -4.56
N ASN A 145 4.35 -2.00 -4.80
CA ASN A 145 3.92 -1.49 -6.10
C ASN A 145 3.47 -0.03 -5.96
N VAL A 146 3.84 0.82 -6.92
CA VAL A 146 3.38 2.21 -7.03
C VAL A 146 2.62 2.39 -8.33
N LEU A 147 1.40 2.90 -8.22
CA LEU A 147 0.59 3.37 -9.31
C LEU A 147 0.68 4.90 -9.38
N ARG A 148 1.32 5.42 -10.42
CA ARG A 148 1.35 6.88 -10.68
C ARG A 148 0.20 7.26 -11.58
N THR A 149 -0.52 8.31 -11.22
CA THR A 149 -1.59 8.87 -12.03
C THR A 149 -1.06 10.00 -12.93
N PRO A 150 -1.83 10.47 -13.92
CA PRO A 150 -1.43 11.64 -14.72
C PRO A 150 -1.11 12.88 -13.86
N GLN A 151 -1.73 12.98 -12.69
CA GLN A 151 -1.50 14.08 -11.74
C GLN A 151 -0.10 14.02 -11.11
N SER A 152 0.55 12.85 -11.11
CA SER A 152 1.92 12.68 -10.60
C SER A 152 2.95 13.58 -11.31
N TYR A 153 2.64 14.04 -12.53
CA TYR A 153 3.57 14.78 -13.38
C TYR A 153 3.18 16.25 -13.57
N THR A 154 2.05 16.68 -13.00
CA THR A 154 1.53 18.04 -13.12
C THR A 154 2.06 18.91 -11.98
N GLY A 155 3.14 19.67 -12.21
CA GLY A 155 3.46 20.81 -11.33
C GLY A 155 4.89 21.34 -11.34
N THR A 156 5.94 20.58 -11.62
CA THR A 156 7.30 21.15 -11.79
C THR A 156 8.29 20.13 -12.36
N SER A 157 9.06 20.53 -13.39
CA SER A 157 10.25 19.87 -13.97
C SER A 157 10.16 18.48 -14.64
N CYS A 158 9.10 17.68 -14.47
CA CYS A 158 9.03 16.32 -15.04
C CYS A 158 8.84 16.24 -16.57
N ARG A 159 9.02 17.33 -17.34
CA ARG A 159 8.89 17.32 -18.81
C ARG A 159 9.95 16.46 -19.52
N ASN A 160 10.99 16.00 -18.82
CA ASN A 160 12.04 15.14 -19.36
C ASN A 160 11.98 13.67 -18.92
N ALA A 161 10.96 13.23 -18.18
CA ALA A 161 10.76 11.81 -17.92
C ALA A 161 10.06 11.15 -19.12
N GLY A 162 10.71 11.20 -20.28
CA GLY A 162 10.34 10.35 -21.42
C GLY A 162 10.37 8.90 -20.98
N SER A 163 9.24 8.21 -21.15
CA SER A 163 8.98 6.77 -21.22
C SER A 163 10.04 5.76 -20.71
N ASN A 164 10.75 6.03 -19.64
CA ASN A 164 11.64 5.05 -19.04
C ASN A 164 10.80 4.15 -18.14
N ARG A 165 10.40 3.00 -18.71
CA ARG A 165 10.17 1.77 -17.96
C ARG A 165 11.44 1.48 -17.15
N GLN A 166 11.56 2.08 -15.97
CA GLN A 166 12.59 1.71 -15.03
C GLN A 166 12.07 0.49 -14.26
N THR A 167 12.13 -0.67 -14.92
CA THR A 167 12.21 -1.93 -14.20
C THR A 167 13.54 -1.92 -13.48
N TRP A 168 13.51 -1.76 -12.16
CA TRP A 168 14.69 -1.84 -11.32
C TRP A 168 15.38 -3.18 -11.59
N SER A 169 16.63 -3.11 -12.07
CA SER A 169 17.39 -4.23 -12.60
C SER A 169 17.71 -5.28 -11.53
N LYS A 170 18.02 -6.50 -11.99
CA LYS A 170 18.20 -7.69 -11.15
C LYS A 170 19.45 -7.70 -10.26
N ASP A 171 20.30 -6.68 -10.31
CA ASP A 171 21.72 -6.84 -9.91
C ASP A 171 22.16 -6.09 -8.65
N ALA A 172 21.25 -5.68 -7.77
CA ALA A 172 21.63 -5.22 -6.43
C ALA A 172 21.77 -6.41 -5.47
N SER A 173 22.92 -7.07 -5.52
CA SER A 173 23.36 -8.06 -4.53
C SER A 173 23.70 -7.36 -3.21
N TYR A 174 22.85 -7.49 -2.18
CA TYR A 174 23.13 -7.03 -0.81
C TYR A 174 22.66 -8.07 0.23
N PRO A 175 23.33 -8.12 1.40
CA PRO A 175 23.50 -9.34 2.18
C PRO A 175 22.23 -9.77 2.90
N ARG A 176 21.89 -11.06 2.79
CA ARG A 176 20.89 -11.71 3.63
C ARG A 176 21.40 -11.70 5.07
N GLY A 177 20.72 -10.99 5.97
CA GLY A 177 20.93 -11.15 7.40
C GLY A 177 21.00 -9.84 8.17
N ALA A 178 19.87 -9.18 8.35
CA ALA A 178 19.61 -8.33 9.51
C ALA A 178 18.10 -8.14 9.62
N TYR A 179 17.58 -7.97 10.84
CA TYR A 179 16.16 -7.83 11.20
C TYR A 179 15.42 -9.14 11.56
N LEU A 180 16.04 -9.96 12.40
CA LEU A 180 15.34 -10.45 13.59
C LEU A 180 15.74 -9.55 14.74
N ARG A 181 14.84 -8.64 15.16
CA ARG A 181 14.94 -8.00 16.48
C ARG A 181 13.92 -8.71 17.36
N GLU A 182 14.42 -9.72 18.08
CA GLU A 182 13.71 -10.33 19.20
C GLU A 182 13.53 -9.27 20.29
N ASN A 183 12.29 -8.82 20.50
CA ASN A 183 11.90 -8.20 21.75
C ASN A 183 11.53 -9.34 22.72
N GLY A 184 12.54 -9.85 23.43
CA GLY A 184 12.40 -10.81 24.51
C GLY A 184 12.93 -10.23 25.81
N SER A 185 12.01 -9.73 26.63
CA SER A 185 12.20 -9.24 27.98
C SER A 185 13.04 -10.18 28.86
N GLY A 186 13.99 -9.61 29.60
CA GLY A 186 14.72 -10.31 30.64
C GLY A 186 13.78 -10.84 31.74
N ASN A 187 14.07 -12.05 32.21
CA ASN A 187 13.61 -12.54 33.49
C ASN A 187 14.77 -13.29 34.17
N PRO A 188 15.34 -12.80 35.29
CA PRO A 188 16.36 -13.51 36.03
C PRO A 188 15.70 -14.37 37.10
N ARG A 189 15.79 -15.70 36.99
CA ARG A 189 15.75 -16.69 38.09
C ARG A 189 15.63 -18.10 37.50
N THR A 190 16.70 -18.90 37.62
CA THR A 190 16.77 -20.06 38.54
C THR A 190 18.09 -20.79 38.37
N SER A 191 18.91 -20.75 39.41
CA SER A 191 19.94 -21.73 39.73
C SER A 191 19.30 -23.00 40.27
N ALA A 192 19.57 -24.16 39.68
CA ALA A 192 19.54 -25.47 40.36
C ALA A 192 20.20 -26.56 39.50
N GLY A 193 21.35 -27.06 39.99
CA GLY A 193 21.77 -28.47 40.01
C GLY A 193 21.95 -29.25 38.70
N MET A 194 23.21 -29.47 38.32
CA MET A 194 23.91 -30.75 38.53
C MET A 194 25.43 -30.52 38.45
#